data_AF-A0A0B6ZHJ9-F1
#
_entry.id   AF-A0A0B6ZHJ9-F1
#
_cell.length_a   1.000
_cell.length_b   1.000
_cell.length_c   1.000
_cell.angle_alpha   90.00
_cell.angle_beta   90.00
_cell.angle_gamma   90.00
#
_symmetry.space_group_name_H-M   'P 1'
#
loop_
_entity.id
_entity.type
_entity.pdbx_description
1 polymer ?
#
loop_
_entity_poly.entity_id
_entity_poly.type
_entity_poly.pdbx_seq_one_letter_code
_entity_poly.pdbx_strand_id
1 'polypeptide(L)'
;TGKNLRKLSQPKDDTDSDEENLAKARSPKPKGKVYVKKPTTILEELEEDGDEEGESDTGYDADEDRLFDNEDIDEGKMSIDVLKDIKKPLQLGGDGPAFREKPTNQVLVEGDDLKLTVSVDPKGKPIPIIRFYRGPRELKDDSRVTVSTDGLTSTLGIKRTRQTDEAKYTVNIESEGAITDTATFSVFIKDP
;
A
#
# COMPACT_ATOMS: atom_id res chain seq x y z
N THR A 1 33.93 77.37 8.40
CA THR A 1 34.61 76.82 7.22
C THR A 1 34.18 75.38 7.06
N GLY A 2 33.49 74.86 6.03
CA GLY A 2 32.67 75.32 4.91
C GLY A 2 31.67 74.16 4.66
N LYS A 3 30.38 74.39 4.36
CA LYS A 3 29.80 74.40 2.99
C LYS A 3 30.25 73.18 2.15
N ASN A 4 29.44 72.40 1.45
CA ASN A 4 28.04 72.47 1.03
C ASN A 4 27.68 71.14 0.31
N LEU A 5 26.44 70.66 0.53
CA LEU A 5 25.41 70.20 -0.42
C LEU A 5 25.80 69.67 -1.82
N ARG A 6 25.17 68.55 -2.23
CA ARG A 6 24.45 68.41 -3.52
C ARG A 6 23.48 67.20 -3.54
N LYS A 7 22.22 67.50 -3.88
CA LYS A 7 21.14 66.58 -4.33
C LYS A 7 21.04 66.66 -5.88
N LEU A 8 20.17 65.81 -6.45
CA LEU A 8 19.71 65.62 -7.85
C LEU A 8 20.50 64.54 -8.62
N SER A 9 19.93 63.67 -9.45
CA SER A 9 18.56 63.40 -9.96
C SER A 9 18.64 62.12 -10.81
N GLN A 10 17.56 61.33 -10.94
CA GLN A 10 17.44 60.24 -11.94
C GLN A 10 17.27 60.81 -13.37
N PRO A 11 17.49 60.03 -14.44
CA PRO A 11 16.34 59.37 -15.10
C PRO A 11 16.62 57.96 -15.68
N LYS A 12 15.57 57.37 -16.27
CA LYS A 12 15.36 56.01 -16.83
C LYS A 12 15.77 55.90 -18.32
N ASP A 13 15.49 54.72 -18.90
CA ASP A 13 15.40 54.32 -20.32
C ASP A 13 16.71 53.70 -20.87
N ASP A 14 16.77 52.61 -21.64
CA ASP A 14 15.80 51.76 -22.35
C ASP A 14 16.43 50.36 -22.65
N THR A 15 15.55 49.42 -23.03
CA THR A 15 15.67 48.12 -23.76
C THR A 15 16.93 47.89 -24.64
N ASP A 16 17.40 46.69 -25.02
CA ASP A 16 16.77 45.40 -25.35
C ASP A 16 17.88 44.30 -25.52
N SER A 17 17.47 43.03 -25.44
CA SER A 17 18.04 41.79 -26.02
C SER A 17 19.54 41.63 -26.32
N ASP A 18 20.15 40.61 -25.72
CA ASP A 18 20.94 39.63 -26.48
C ASP A 18 20.86 38.24 -25.82
N GLU A 19 20.46 37.26 -26.63
CA GLU A 19 20.46 35.83 -26.37
C GLU A 19 21.89 35.31 -26.13
N GLU A 20 22.10 34.50 -25.08
CA GLU A 20 23.08 33.43 -25.16
C GLU A 20 22.57 32.16 -24.46
N ASN A 21 22.03 31.27 -25.29
CA ASN A 21 21.80 29.87 -24.98
C ASN A 21 23.15 29.14 -24.88
N LEU A 22 23.46 28.53 -23.74
CA LEU A 22 24.31 27.34 -23.73
C LEU A 22 23.84 26.30 -22.71
N ALA A 23 23.27 25.23 -23.25
CA ALA A 23 22.77 24.06 -22.57
C ALA A 23 23.83 23.34 -21.73
N LYS A 24 23.42 22.77 -20.58
CA LYS A 24 24.17 21.67 -19.97
C LYS A 24 23.27 20.61 -19.32
N ALA A 25 23.30 19.45 -20.01
CA ALA A 25 23.23 18.08 -19.50
C ALA A 25 21.96 17.60 -18.77
N ARG A 26 21.02 17.08 -19.57
CA ARG A 26 20.10 16.01 -19.13
C ARG A 26 20.87 14.68 -19.06
N SER A 27 20.87 14.04 -17.90
CA SER A 27 21.39 12.70 -17.68
C SER A 27 20.54 11.64 -18.44
N PRO A 28 21.17 10.58 -19.00
CA PRO A 28 20.47 9.60 -19.82
C PRO A 28 19.60 8.66 -18.97
N LYS A 29 18.34 8.50 -19.39
CA LYS A 29 17.42 7.47 -18.87
C LYS A 29 17.79 6.10 -19.45
N PRO A 30 17.94 5.03 -18.65
CA PRO A 30 18.06 3.68 -19.18
C PRO A 30 16.70 3.21 -19.74
N LYS A 31 16.73 2.71 -20.98
CA LYS A 31 15.59 2.10 -21.68
C LYS A 31 15.47 0.62 -21.30
N GLY A 32 14.24 0.21 -20.95
CA GLY A 32 13.66 -1.09 -21.30
C GLY A 32 13.86 -2.25 -20.31
N LYS A 33 12.76 -2.66 -19.66
CA LYS A 33 12.28 -4.05 -19.66
C LYS A 33 10.75 -4.05 -19.64
N VAL A 34 10.15 -4.43 -20.75
CA VAL A 34 8.71 -4.70 -20.86
C VAL A 34 8.49 -6.11 -20.29
N TYR A 35 7.92 -6.20 -19.10
CA TYR A 35 7.40 -7.46 -18.58
C TYR A 35 5.91 -7.53 -18.90
N VAL A 36 5.58 -8.20 -20.01
CA VAL A 36 4.23 -8.71 -20.23
C VAL A 36 4.06 -9.89 -19.29
N LYS A 37 3.37 -9.70 -18.17
CA LYS A 37 2.87 -10.84 -17.39
C LYS A 37 1.75 -11.47 -18.22
N LYS A 38 2.04 -12.64 -18.80
CA LYS A 38 1.00 -13.52 -19.35
C LYS A 38 0.06 -13.92 -18.20
N PRO A 39 -1.26 -14.00 -18.39
CA PRO A 39 -2.11 -14.69 -17.44
C PRO A 39 -1.69 -16.17 -17.42
N THR A 40 -1.19 -16.67 -16.30
CA THR A 40 -0.95 -18.10 -16.11
C THR A 40 -2.25 -18.73 -15.64
N THR A 41 -3.06 -19.18 -16.59
CA THR A 41 -4.10 -20.15 -16.33
C THR A 41 -3.40 -21.48 -16.04
N ILE A 42 -3.40 -21.92 -14.79
CA ILE A 42 -3.10 -23.33 -14.45
C ILE A 42 -4.42 -24.04 -14.67
N LEU A 43 -4.59 -24.66 -15.83
CA LEU A 43 -5.53 -25.75 -16.10
C LEU A 43 -5.45 -26.06 -17.59
N GLU A 44 -5.42 -27.36 -17.89
CA GLU A 44 -5.45 -27.99 -19.21
C GLU A 44 -4.13 -27.97 -19.98
N GLU A 45 -3.31 -29.01 -19.75
CA GLU A 45 -2.90 -29.95 -20.82
C GLU A 45 -2.85 -31.36 -20.18
N LEU A 46 -4.00 -32.04 -20.23
CA LEU A 46 -4.09 -33.50 -20.18
C LEU A 46 -3.73 -33.97 -21.58
N GLU A 47 -2.59 -34.62 -21.76
CA GLU A 47 -2.27 -35.46 -22.91
C GLU A 47 -0.97 -36.21 -22.60
N GLU A 48 -1.09 -37.45 -22.11
CA GLU A 48 -0.08 -38.47 -22.35
C GLU A 48 -0.80 -39.81 -22.51
N ASP A 49 -0.87 -40.21 -23.78
CA ASP A 49 -1.38 -41.47 -24.28
C ASP A 49 -0.41 -42.63 -23.97
N GLY A 50 -0.97 -43.83 -23.79
CA GLY A 50 -0.37 -45.05 -24.33
C GLY A 50 0.47 -45.92 -23.38
N ASP A 51 -0.21 -46.92 -22.83
CA ASP A 51 0.13 -48.35 -22.84
C ASP A 51 1.57 -48.80 -22.54
N GLU A 52 1.79 -49.53 -21.43
CA GLU A 52 2.47 -50.84 -21.54
C GLU A 52 2.16 -51.76 -20.35
N GLU A 53 1.79 -52.99 -20.69
CA GLU A 53 1.44 -54.07 -19.79
C GLU A 53 2.66 -54.63 -19.04
N GLY A 54 2.46 -54.94 -17.76
CA GLY A 54 3.44 -55.62 -16.92
C GLY A 54 2.73 -56.43 -15.85
N GLU A 55 2.29 -57.63 -16.23
CA GLU A 55 1.85 -58.66 -15.30
C GLU A 55 2.98 -59.02 -14.31
N SER A 56 2.70 -58.96 -13.01
CA SER A 56 3.38 -59.82 -12.05
C SER A 56 2.39 -60.26 -10.97
N ASP A 57 1.86 -61.45 -11.21
CA ASP A 57 1.24 -62.36 -10.25
C ASP A 57 2.18 -62.60 -9.06
N THR A 58 1.77 -62.16 -7.87
CA THR A 58 2.11 -62.86 -6.62
C THR A 58 0.87 -62.85 -5.74
N GLY A 59 0.16 -63.97 -5.75
CA GLY A 59 -0.85 -64.29 -4.74
C GLY A 59 -0.30 -64.12 -3.32
N TYR A 60 -1.04 -63.36 -2.52
CA TYR A 60 -1.00 -63.45 -1.07
C TYR A 60 -2.37 -63.91 -0.60
N ASP A 61 -2.31 -64.98 0.18
CA ASP A 61 -3.40 -65.83 0.61
C ASP A 61 -4.51 -65.06 1.34
N ALA A 62 -5.75 -65.47 1.05
CA ALA A 62 -6.97 -64.92 1.58
C ALA A 62 -7.30 -65.53 2.93
N ASP A 63 -6.59 -65.14 3.99
CA ASP A 63 -6.91 -65.55 5.36
C ASP A 63 -6.95 -64.36 6.34
N GLU A 64 -8.12 -64.21 6.96
CA GLU A 64 -8.43 -63.48 8.20
C GLU A 64 -8.74 -61.97 8.14
N ASP A 65 -10.05 -61.70 8.00
CA ASP A 65 -10.85 -61.00 9.01
C ASP A 65 -10.07 -60.08 9.99
N ARG A 66 -9.51 -59.00 9.47
CA ARG A 66 -9.38 -57.78 10.27
C ARG A 66 -10.59 -56.92 10.01
N LEU A 67 -11.64 -57.20 10.79
CA LEU A 67 -12.57 -56.20 11.26
C LEU A 67 -11.74 -55.04 11.82
N PHE A 68 -11.47 -54.03 10.99
CA PHE A 68 -11.13 -52.73 11.52
C PHE A 68 -12.40 -52.23 12.17
N ASP A 69 -12.50 -52.47 13.48
CA ASP A 69 -13.48 -51.84 14.34
C ASP A 69 -13.41 -50.34 14.04
N ASN A 70 -14.47 -49.84 13.41
CA ASN A 70 -14.72 -48.42 13.21
C ASN A 70 -15.20 -47.84 14.54
N GLU A 71 -14.36 -47.93 15.57
CA GLU A 71 -14.54 -47.20 16.81
C GLU A 71 -13.55 -46.04 16.80
N ASP A 72 -14.12 -44.84 16.81
CA ASP A 72 -13.47 -43.56 17.09
C ASP A 72 -12.65 -42.91 15.97
N ILE A 73 -13.25 -42.76 14.78
CA ILE A 73 -13.02 -41.49 14.06
C ILE A 73 -13.81 -40.44 14.83
N ASP A 74 -13.14 -39.79 15.79
CA ASP A 74 -13.62 -38.54 16.38
C ASP A 74 -13.96 -37.61 15.21
N GLU A 75 -15.26 -37.49 14.92
CA GLU A 75 -15.81 -36.40 14.17
C GLU A 75 -15.57 -35.13 14.99
N GLY A 76 -14.31 -34.73 15.07
CA GLY A 76 -13.89 -33.38 15.32
C GLY A 76 -14.43 -32.55 14.17
N LYS A 77 -15.75 -32.34 14.16
CA LYS A 77 -16.42 -31.23 13.51
C LYS A 77 -15.74 -30.03 14.14
N MET A 78 -14.67 -29.56 13.50
CA MET A 78 -14.06 -28.30 13.83
C MET A 78 -15.21 -27.30 13.82
N SER A 79 -15.58 -26.85 15.01
CA SER A 79 -16.78 -26.06 15.18
C SER A 79 -16.62 -24.82 14.30
N ILE A 80 -17.62 -24.60 13.46
CA ILE A 80 -17.72 -23.44 12.56
C ILE A 80 -17.67 -22.12 13.35
N ASP A 81 -17.78 -22.16 14.67
CA ASP A 81 -17.53 -21.03 15.56
C ASP A 81 -16.08 -20.52 15.47
N VAL A 82 -15.09 -21.36 15.08
CA VAL A 82 -13.73 -20.92 14.78
C VAL A 82 -13.67 -20.09 13.47
N LEU A 83 -14.57 -20.33 12.52
CA LEU A 83 -14.59 -19.60 11.23
C LEU A 83 -15.21 -18.20 11.32
N LYS A 84 -15.91 -17.87 12.41
CA LYS A 84 -16.54 -16.55 12.59
C LYS A 84 -15.53 -15.46 12.93
N ASP A 85 -14.36 -15.84 13.46
CA ASP A 85 -13.31 -14.91 13.87
C ASP A 85 -12.25 -14.62 12.79
N ILE A 86 -12.30 -15.31 11.63
CA ILE A 86 -11.37 -15.12 10.50
C ILE A 86 -11.62 -13.78 9.77
N LYS A 87 -12.67 -13.03 10.12
CA LYS A 87 -12.95 -11.71 9.54
C LYS A 87 -12.11 -10.57 10.13
N LYS A 88 -11.36 -10.80 11.20
CA LYS A 88 -10.35 -9.83 11.64
C LYS A 88 -9.05 -10.17 10.93
N PRO A 89 -8.42 -9.25 10.19
CA PRO A 89 -7.04 -9.48 9.75
C PRO A 89 -6.23 -9.85 10.99
N LEU A 90 -5.40 -10.87 10.89
CA LEU A 90 -4.51 -11.33 11.96
C LEU A 90 -3.67 -10.13 12.42
N GLN A 91 -4.17 -9.39 13.41
CA GLN A 91 -3.39 -8.41 14.15
C GLN A 91 -2.46 -9.25 14.99
N LEU A 92 -1.27 -9.52 14.46
CA LEU A 92 -0.17 -10.12 15.20
C LEU A 92 0.27 -9.08 16.24
N GLY A 93 -0.54 -8.94 17.29
CA GLY A 93 -0.27 -8.12 18.44
C GLY A 93 0.94 -8.71 19.16
N GLY A 94 2.12 -8.16 18.86
CA GLY A 94 3.36 -8.59 19.48
C GLY A 94 4.56 -7.99 18.75
N ASP A 95 5.07 -6.88 19.27
CA ASP A 95 6.38 -6.28 18.98
C ASP A 95 6.68 -5.69 17.58
N GLY A 96 5.75 -5.69 16.63
CA GLY A 96 5.93 -5.05 15.32
C GLY A 96 5.82 -3.51 15.32
N PRO A 97 6.21 -2.83 14.22
CA PRO A 97 6.07 -1.39 14.08
C PRO A 97 4.62 -0.92 14.27
N ALA A 98 4.43 0.19 14.96
CA ALA A 98 3.10 0.68 15.36
C ALA A 98 2.97 2.21 15.21
N PHE A 99 1.75 2.72 15.16
CA PHE A 99 1.54 4.18 15.12
C PHE A 99 2.08 4.81 16.40
N ARG A 100 2.95 5.82 16.28
CA ARG A 100 3.38 6.64 17.42
C ARG A 100 2.20 7.39 18.01
N GLU A 101 1.34 7.91 17.13
CA GLU A 101 0.07 8.55 17.46
C GLU A 101 -0.97 8.11 16.44
N LYS A 102 -2.18 7.78 16.90
CA LYS A 102 -3.27 7.41 16.00
C LYS A 102 -3.77 8.67 15.27
N PRO A 103 -4.05 8.58 13.96
CA PRO A 103 -4.58 9.70 13.19
C PRO A 103 -5.94 10.14 13.75
N THR A 104 -6.17 11.44 13.78
CA THR A 104 -7.44 12.03 14.24
C THR A 104 -8.36 12.32 13.06
N ASN A 105 -9.66 12.36 13.34
CA ASN A 105 -10.67 12.78 12.37
C ASN A 105 -10.39 14.21 11.88
N GLN A 106 -10.75 14.46 10.64
CA GLN A 106 -10.53 15.73 9.94
C GLN A 106 -11.88 16.34 9.57
N VAL A 107 -12.01 17.65 9.74
CA VAL A 107 -13.20 18.41 9.33
C VAL A 107 -12.72 19.56 8.46
N LEU A 108 -13.14 19.57 7.20
CA LEU A 108 -12.70 20.52 6.19
C LEU A 108 -13.91 21.19 5.55
N VAL A 109 -13.70 22.32 4.89
CA VAL A 109 -14.71 22.93 4.00
C VAL A 109 -14.44 22.46 2.57
N GLU A 110 -15.49 22.28 1.77
CA GLU A 110 -15.33 21.94 0.36
C GLU A 110 -14.40 22.93 -0.35
N GLY A 111 -13.40 22.40 -1.05
CA GLY A 111 -12.35 23.17 -1.72
C GLY A 111 -11.05 23.32 -0.92
N ASP A 112 -11.04 23.02 0.39
CA ASP A 112 -9.82 22.99 1.19
C ASP A 112 -8.92 21.79 0.82
N ASP A 113 -7.64 21.89 1.17
CA ASP A 113 -6.68 20.79 1.01
C ASP A 113 -6.58 19.97 2.31
N LEU A 114 -6.82 18.67 2.21
CA LEU A 114 -6.54 17.72 3.30
C LEU A 114 -5.03 17.45 3.35
N LYS A 115 -4.44 17.50 4.55
CA LYS A 115 -3.09 17.00 4.82
C LYS A 115 -3.09 16.20 6.12
N LEU A 116 -3.03 14.87 6.02
CA LEU A 116 -2.86 13.99 7.16
C LEU A 116 -1.43 13.46 7.19
N THR A 117 -0.75 13.58 8.33
CA THR A 117 0.58 13.00 8.57
C THR A 117 0.50 11.95 9.65
N VAL A 118 1.11 10.78 9.40
CA VAL A 118 1.24 9.70 10.39
C VAL A 118 2.72 9.41 10.62
N SER A 119 3.06 9.04 11.85
CA SER A 119 4.42 8.64 12.23
C SER A 119 4.41 7.27 12.90
N VAL A 120 5.43 6.47 12.60
CA VAL A 120 5.55 5.08 13.05
C VAL A 120 6.71 4.93 14.02
N ASP A 121 6.46 4.21 15.10
CA ASP A 121 7.51 3.67 15.98
C ASP A 121 8.06 2.38 15.34
N PRO A 122 9.33 2.34 14.93
CA PRO A 122 9.85 1.34 14.00
C PRO A 122 10.07 -0.05 14.59
N LYS A 123 9.82 -0.29 15.89
CA LYS A 123 10.07 -1.54 16.64
C LYS A 123 10.68 -2.67 15.81
N GLY A 124 12.01 -2.66 15.74
CA GLY A 124 12.79 -3.57 14.91
C GLY A 124 13.25 -2.99 13.57
N LYS A 125 13.64 -3.88 12.66
CA LYS A 125 13.97 -3.64 11.25
C LYS A 125 13.37 -4.81 10.47
N PRO A 126 12.85 -4.64 9.26
CA PRO A 126 13.06 -3.54 8.29
C PRO A 126 12.20 -2.27 8.51
N ILE A 127 12.40 -1.24 7.68
CA ILE A 127 11.54 -0.05 7.64
C ILE A 127 10.13 -0.49 7.19
N PRO A 128 9.07 -0.19 7.95
CA PRO A 128 7.72 -0.59 7.59
C PRO A 128 7.20 0.17 6.36
N ILE A 129 6.24 -0.45 5.68
CA ILE A 129 5.51 0.14 4.58
C ILE A 129 4.20 0.71 5.13
N ILE A 130 3.92 1.99 4.85
CA ILE A 130 2.69 2.65 5.28
C ILE A 130 1.79 2.78 4.05
N ARG A 131 0.55 2.30 4.16
CA ARG A 131 -0.45 2.37 3.09
C ARG A 131 -1.74 3.02 3.56
N PHE A 132 -2.30 3.89 2.72
CA PHE A 132 -3.59 4.53 2.96
C PHE A 132 -4.66 3.89 2.09
N TYR A 133 -5.86 3.79 2.63
CA TYR A 133 -7.01 3.20 1.98
C TYR A 133 -8.23 4.07 2.18
N ARG A 134 -9.10 4.06 1.17
CA ARG A 134 -10.44 4.57 1.24
C ARG A 134 -11.41 3.43 0.93
N GLY A 135 -12.09 2.94 1.97
CA GLY A 135 -12.83 1.68 1.88
C GLY A 135 -11.88 0.54 1.45
N PRO A 136 -12.20 -0.23 0.39
CA PRO A 136 -11.34 -1.31 -0.09
C PRO A 136 -10.21 -0.84 -1.03
N ARG A 137 -10.21 0.43 -1.45
CA ARG A 137 -9.27 0.94 -2.45
C ARG A 137 -8.04 1.54 -1.80
N GLU A 138 -6.86 1.02 -2.14
CA GLU A 138 -5.58 1.64 -1.80
C GLU A 138 -5.44 3.01 -2.50
N LEU A 139 -5.06 4.03 -1.75
CA LEU A 139 -4.77 5.37 -2.27
C LEU A 139 -3.35 5.42 -2.78
N LYS A 140 -3.19 5.91 -4.00
CA LYS A 140 -1.91 6.13 -4.68
C LYS A 140 -1.91 7.54 -5.25
N ASP A 141 -0.73 8.03 -5.61
CA ASP A 141 -0.58 9.31 -6.27
C ASP A 141 -1.44 9.41 -7.53
N ASP A 142 -2.18 10.51 -7.63
CA ASP A 142 -3.01 10.90 -8.77
C ASP A 142 -3.03 12.44 -8.86
N SER A 143 -3.78 13.00 -9.80
CA SER A 143 -4.00 14.43 -10.00
C SER A 143 -4.37 15.20 -8.73
N ARG A 144 -5.18 14.61 -7.84
CA ARG A 144 -5.63 15.24 -6.58
C ARG A 144 -5.00 14.64 -5.32
N VAL A 145 -4.67 13.35 -5.35
CA VAL A 145 -4.20 12.58 -4.19
C VAL A 145 -2.68 12.49 -4.22
N THR A 146 -2.04 12.70 -3.07
CA THR A 146 -0.60 12.54 -2.90
C THR A 146 -0.33 11.68 -1.66
N VAL A 147 0.56 10.70 -1.77
CA VAL A 147 1.02 9.84 -0.70
C VAL A 147 2.54 9.89 -0.71
N SER A 148 3.11 10.62 0.25
CA SER A 148 4.56 10.77 0.37
C SER A 148 5.04 10.11 1.67
N THR A 149 5.89 9.11 1.53
CA THR A 149 6.52 8.43 2.68
C THR A 149 8.00 8.77 2.74
N ASP A 150 8.44 9.29 3.88
CA ASP A 150 9.83 9.57 4.21
C ASP A 150 10.21 8.78 5.46
N GLY A 151 10.90 7.65 5.27
CA GLY A 151 11.28 6.74 6.34
C GLY A 151 10.08 6.23 7.14
N LEU A 152 9.88 6.79 8.33
CA LEU A 152 8.85 6.39 9.29
C LEU A 152 7.67 7.35 9.37
N THR A 153 7.67 8.38 8.53
CA THR A 153 6.60 9.36 8.44
C THR A 153 5.97 9.29 7.07
N SER A 154 4.64 9.24 7.01
CA SER A 154 3.91 9.26 5.74
C SER A 154 2.82 10.32 5.76
N THR A 155 2.66 11.00 4.64
CA THR A 155 1.72 12.11 4.46
C THR A 155 0.75 11.78 3.34
N LEU A 156 -0.54 11.79 3.65
CA LEU A 156 -1.65 11.77 2.69
C LEU A 156 -2.14 13.20 2.47
N GLY A 157 -2.09 13.65 1.21
CA GLY A 157 -2.66 14.91 0.77
C GLY A 157 -3.81 14.71 -0.22
N ILE A 158 -4.92 15.43 -0.08
CA ILE A 158 -5.99 15.51 -1.08
C ILE A 158 -6.25 16.99 -1.39
N LYS A 159 -5.98 17.40 -2.63
CA LYS A 159 -6.18 18.78 -3.06
C LYS A 159 -7.63 19.05 -3.43
N ARG A 160 -8.13 20.24 -3.08
CA ARG A 160 -9.49 20.72 -3.39
C ARG A 160 -10.53 19.63 -3.08
N THR A 161 -10.63 19.32 -1.79
CA THR A 161 -11.55 18.31 -1.29
C THR A 161 -12.98 18.56 -1.75
N ARG A 162 -13.70 17.48 -2.03
CA ARG A 162 -15.09 17.49 -2.49
C ARG A 162 -15.96 16.77 -1.48
N GLN A 163 -17.28 16.96 -1.52
CA GLN A 163 -18.20 16.13 -0.73
C GLN A 163 -17.98 14.63 -0.99
N THR A 164 -17.59 14.27 -2.22
CA THR A 164 -17.25 12.89 -2.57
C THR A 164 -15.92 12.41 -2.01
N ASP A 165 -15.17 13.19 -1.23
CA ASP A 165 -13.98 12.75 -0.49
C ASP A 165 -14.30 12.46 0.99
N GLU A 166 -15.50 12.82 1.47
CA GLU A 166 -16.00 12.39 2.78
C GLU A 166 -16.07 10.86 2.84
N ALA A 167 -15.36 10.28 3.80
CA ALA A 167 -15.29 8.84 4.02
C ALA A 167 -14.55 8.51 5.32
N LYS A 168 -14.67 7.24 5.71
CA LYS A 168 -13.73 6.60 6.63
C LYS A 168 -12.53 6.08 5.84
N TYR A 169 -11.36 6.52 6.27
CA TYR A 169 -10.06 6.11 5.72
C TYR A 169 -9.37 5.15 6.69
N THR A 170 -8.54 4.27 6.13
CA THR A 170 -7.75 3.30 6.88
C THR A 170 -6.28 3.48 6.55
N VAL A 171 -5.42 3.35 7.55
CA VAL A 171 -3.98 3.35 7.41
C VAL A 171 -3.44 2.04 7.96
N ASN A 172 -2.70 1.31 7.14
CA ASN A 172 -2.04 0.07 7.53
C ASN A 172 -0.53 0.29 7.61
N ILE A 173 0.07 -0.28 8.64
CA ILE A 173 1.51 -0.44 8.77
C ILE A 173 1.81 -1.91 8.46
N GLU A 174 2.63 -2.13 7.45
CA GLU A 174 3.05 -3.46 7.01
C GLU A 174 4.55 -3.65 7.26
N SER A 175 4.92 -4.77 7.87
CA SER A 175 6.31 -5.21 8.03
C SER A 175 6.39 -6.70 7.72
N GLU A 176 7.42 -7.09 6.96
CA GLU A 176 7.68 -8.50 6.59
C GLU A 176 6.47 -9.24 5.99
N GLY A 177 5.63 -8.51 5.25
CA GLY A 177 4.44 -9.06 4.58
C GLY A 177 3.20 -9.22 5.48
N ALA A 178 3.29 -8.82 6.76
CA ALA A 178 2.18 -8.82 7.69
C ALA A 178 1.77 -7.38 8.06
N ILE A 179 0.47 -7.18 8.33
CA ILE A 179 -0.03 -5.92 8.90
C ILE A 179 0.24 -5.95 10.41
N THR A 180 1.09 -5.04 10.89
CA THR A 180 1.49 -4.97 12.31
C THR A 180 0.63 -4.00 13.11
N ASP A 181 0.09 -2.96 12.48
CA ASP A 181 -0.87 -2.06 13.10
C ASP A 181 -1.82 -1.45 12.05
N THR A 182 -3.03 -1.12 12.50
CA THR A 182 -4.07 -0.49 11.68
C THR A 182 -4.68 0.66 12.46
N ALA A 183 -4.95 1.76 11.76
CA ALA A 183 -5.70 2.89 12.30
C ALA A 183 -6.73 3.38 11.29
N THR A 184 -7.78 4.04 11.79
CA THR A 184 -8.81 4.63 10.94
C THR A 184 -9.12 6.04 11.38
N PHE A 185 -9.41 6.91 10.43
CA PHE A 185 -9.88 8.28 10.69
C PHE A 185 -11.00 8.61 9.70
N SER A 186 -11.92 9.47 10.13
CA SER A 186 -12.98 10.00 9.27
C SER A 186 -12.63 11.39 8.77
N VAL A 187 -12.93 11.66 7.51
CA VAL A 187 -12.90 13.00 6.92
C VAL A 187 -14.34 13.44 6.74
N PHE A 188 -14.68 14.61 7.27
CA PHE A 188 -15.97 15.27 7.11
C PHE A 188 -15.79 16.54 6.28
N ILE A 189 -16.65 16.74 5.29
CA ILE A 189 -16.59 17.91 4.39
C ILE A 189 -17.85 18.75 4.62
N LYS A 190 -17.66 20.00 5.02
CA LYS A 190 -18.72 20.99 5.18
C LYS A 190 -18.92 21.76 3.89
N ASP A 191 -20.14 22.21 3.68
CA ASP A 191 -20.45 23.18 2.63
C ASP A 191 -19.68 24.50 2.88
N PRO A 192 -19.32 25.22 1.79
CA PRO A 192 -18.61 26.49 1.86
C PRO A 192 -19.43 27.66 2.41
#